data_AF-A0A7S1X3L0-F1
#
_entry.id   AF-A0A7S1X3L0-F1
#
_cell.length_a   1.000
_cell.length_b   1.000
_cell.length_c   1.000
_cell.angle_alpha   90.00
_cell.angle_beta   90.00
_cell.angle_gamma   90.00
#
_symmetry.space_group_name_H-M   'P 1'
#
loop_
_entity.id
_entity.type
_entity.pdbx_description
1 polymer ?
#
loop_
_entity_poly.entity_id
_entity_poly.type
_entity_poly.pdbx_seq_one_letter_code
_entity_poly.pdbx_strand_id
1 'polypeptide(L)'
;MLQGAVLICGWRPGIAMVLKTLDKVMSFGSEVHLLADVPLRDRDSLLVADGLDLDYIRNIKLKHFQGRPGIAQDLLQLPITPGGYTAAVL
;
A
#
# COMPACT_ATOMS: atom_id res chain seq x y z
N MET A 1 -1.16 16.42 9.27
CA MET A 1 -1.52 15.34 8.33
C MET A 1 -0.37 15.16 7.37
N LEU A 2 0.01 13.91 7.07
CA LEU A 2 1.13 13.61 6.17
C LEU A 2 0.64 13.62 4.73
N GLN A 3 1.36 14.30 3.83
CA GLN A 3 1.05 14.31 2.40
C GLN A 3 2.18 13.67 1.61
N GLY A 4 1.82 12.76 0.70
CA GLY A 4 2.78 12.07 -0.16
C GLY A 4 2.39 10.62 -0.46
N ALA A 5 3.41 9.80 -0.72
CA ALA A 5 3.26 8.39 -1.02
C ALA A 5 3.99 7.52 0.01
N VAL A 6 3.37 6.42 0.42
CA VAL A 6 3.97 5.38 1.29
C VAL A 6 4.14 4.09 0.49
N LEU A 7 5.30 3.45 0.59
CA LEU A 7 5.52 2.13 0.04
C LEU A 7 5.33 1.07 1.13
N ILE A 8 4.53 0.05 0.86
CA ILE A 8 4.45 -1.18 1.65
C ILE A 8 5.06 -2.31 0.81
N CYS A 9 6.04 -2.99 1.38
CA CYS A 9 6.74 -4.13 0.80
C CYS A 9 6.28 -5.41 1.48
N GLY A 10 5.63 -6.29 0.72
CA GLY A 10 5.20 -7.62 1.15
C GLY A 10 3.77 -7.69 1.67
N TRP A 11 3.27 -8.92 1.80
CA TRP A 11 1.96 -9.22 2.35
C TRP A 11 2.11 -9.81 3.75
N ARG A 12 1.97 -8.96 4.76
CA ARG A 12 2.20 -9.32 6.17
C ARG A 12 0.87 -9.35 6.95
N PRO A 13 0.75 -10.21 7.98
CA PRO A 13 -0.40 -10.17 8.87
C PRO A 13 -0.64 -8.77 9.45
N GLY A 14 -1.91 -8.34 9.47
CA GLY A 14 -2.30 -7.01 9.97
C GLY A 14 -2.08 -5.86 8.98
N ILE A 15 -1.81 -6.14 7.71
CA ILE A 15 -1.72 -5.10 6.67
C ILE A 15 -3.00 -4.26 6.58
N ALA A 16 -4.18 -4.86 6.83
CA ALA A 16 -5.44 -4.12 6.91
C ALA A 16 -5.40 -3.04 8.01
N MET A 17 -4.83 -3.35 9.17
CA MET A 17 -4.69 -2.39 10.27
C MET A 17 -3.73 -1.26 9.92
N VAL A 18 -2.64 -1.57 9.21
CA VAL A 18 -1.70 -0.55 8.70
C VAL A 18 -2.42 0.38 7.73
N LEU A 19 -3.19 -0.16 6.78
CA LEU A 19 -3.95 0.64 5.82
C LEU A 19 -4.98 1.55 6.50
N LYS A 20 -5.75 1.04 7.47
CA LYS A 20 -6.67 1.85 8.30
C LYS A 20 -5.96 2.97 9.05
N THR A 21 -4.75 2.69 9.54
CA THR A 21 -3.96 3.67 10.28
C THR A 21 -3.45 4.76 9.34
N LEU A 22 -2.92 4.38 8.17
CA LEU A 22 -2.48 5.30 7.13
C LEU A 22 -3.64 6.19 6.66
N ASP A 23 -4.82 5.63 6.40
CA ASP A 23 -6.00 6.40 6.00
C ASP A 23 -6.38 7.48 7.03
N LYS A 24 -6.17 7.24 8.33
CA LYS A 24 -6.46 8.23 9.38
C LYS A 24 -5.44 9.36 9.49
N VAL A 25 -4.17 9.10 9.14
CA VAL A 25 -3.07 10.05 9.39
C VAL A 25 -2.63 10.83 8.14
N MET A 26 -2.93 10.28 6.96
CA MET A 26 -2.57 10.87 5.69
C MET A 26 -3.63 11.87 5.20
N SER A 27 -3.17 12.91 4.50
CA SER A 27 -4.02 13.89 3.86
C SER A 27 -4.79 13.26 2.69
N PHE A 28 -5.99 13.76 2.40
CA PHE A 28 -6.80 13.32 1.27
C PHE A 28 -6.01 13.34 -0.05
N GLY A 29 -6.15 12.27 -0.83
CA GLY A 29 -5.49 12.08 -2.12
C GLY A 29 -4.07 11.54 -2.03
N SER A 30 -3.57 11.24 -0.82
CA SER A 30 -2.28 10.56 -0.64
C SER A 30 -2.29 9.15 -1.21
N GLU A 31 -1.12 8.57 -1.46
CA GLU A 31 -1.02 7.26 -2.12
C GLU A 31 -0.35 6.23 -1.22
N VAL A 32 -0.83 4.99 -1.27
CA VAL A 32 -0.16 3.83 -0.66
C VAL A 32 0.11 2.82 -1.76
N HIS A 33 1.39 2.55 -2.02
CA HIS A 33 1.83 1.58 -3.01
C HIS A 33 2.14 0.25 -2.31
N LEU A 34 1.44 -0.82 -2.67
CA LEU A 34 1.62 -2.14 -2.09
C LEU A 34 2.29 -3.07 -3.11
N LEU A 35 3.59 -3.32 -2.93
CA LEU A 35 4.36 -4.31 -3.68
C LEU A 35 4.37 -5.64 -2.94
N ALA A 36 3.71 -6.66 -3.48
CA ALA A 36 3.67 -8.00 -2.88
C ALA A 36 3.58 -9.09 -3.95
N ASP A 37 3.97 -10.31 -3.61
CA ASP A 37 3.89 -11.48 -4.48
C ASP A 37 2.47 -12.07 -4.59
N VAL A 38 1.62 -11.78 -3.59
CA VAL A 38 0.20 -12.14 -3.59
C VAL A 38 -0.50 -11.64 -4.86
N PRO A 39 -1.21 -12.52 -5.61
CA PRO A 39 -1.87 -12.17 -6.85
C PRO A 39 -2.91 -11.06 -6.70
N LEU A 40 -2.95 -10.12 -7.65
CA LEU A 40 -3.86 -8.97 -7.60
C LEU A 40 -5.32 -9.34 -7.36
N ARG A 41 -5.80 -10.40 -8.03
CA ARG A 41 -7.18 -10.91 -7.94
C ARG A 41 -7.60 -11.38 -6.54
N ASP A 42 -6.64 -11.70 -5.68
CA ASP A 42 -6.89 -12.25 -4.35
C ASP A 42 -6.80 -11.17 -3.26
N ARG A 43 -6.31 -9.97 -3.60
CA ARG A 43 -5.96 -8.94 -2.61
C ARG A 43 -7.16 -8.37 -1.89
N ASP A 44 -8.19 -7.99 -2.62
CA ASP A 44 -9.36 -7.34 -2.04
C ASP A 44 -10.09 -8.30 -1.09
N SER A 45 -10.28 -9.55 -1.49
CA SER A 45 -10.92 -10.57 -0.65
C SER A 45 -10.11 -10.87 0.61
N LEU A 46 -8.77 -10.94 0.51
CA LEU A 46 -7.89 -11.11 1.67
C LEU A 46 -7.91 -9.90 2.61
N LEU A 47 -7.93 -8.67 2.07
CA LEU A 47 -8.00 -7.46 2.88
C LEU A 47 -9.34 -7.36 3.61
N VAL A 48 -10.45 -7.68 2.94
CA VAL A 48 -11.78 -7.74 3.55
C VAL A 48 -11.85 -8.82 4.62
N ALA A 49 -11.26 -10.00 4.37
CA ALA A 49 -11.17 -11.06 5.38
C ALA A 49 -10.33 -10.65 6.60
N ASP A 50 -9.29 -9.80 6.42
CA ASP A 50 -8.49 -9.19 7.50
C ASP A 50 -9.20 -7.95 8.13
N GLY A 51 -10.48 -7.76 7.79
CA GLY A 51 -11.37 -6.76 8.38
C GLY A 51 -11.24 -5.36 7.78
N LEU A 52 -10.56 -5.18 6.65
CA LEU A 52 -10.52 -3.90 5.94
C LEU A 52 -11.84 -3.68 5.19
N ASP A 53 -12.46 -2.53 5.41
CA ASP A 53 -13.58 -2.11 4.59
C ASP A 53 -13.07 -1.14 3.51
N LEU A 54 -13.00 -1.63 2.26
CA LEU A 54 -12.42 -0.89 1.13
C LEU A 54 -13.25 0.35 0.78
N ASP A 55 -14.55 0.33 1.02
CA ASP A 55 -15.46 1.46 0.74
C ASP A 55 -15.28 2.61 1.75
N TYR A 56 -14.64 2.34 2.90
CA TYR A 56 -14.40 3.32 3.97
C TYR A 56 -12.99 3.89 3.96
N ILE A 57 -12.16 3.54 2.97
CA ILE A 57 -10.89 4.21 2.72
C ILE A 57 -11.18 5.52 1.98
N ARG A 58 -10.88 6.66 2.61
CA ARG A 58 -11.29 7.98 2.10
C ARG A 58 -10.12 8.88 1.73
N ASN A 59 -9.01 8.79 2.46
CA ASN A 59 -7.90 9.71 2.33
C ASN A 59 -6.79 9.13 1.45
N ILE A 60 -6.55 7.82 1.50
CA ILE A 60 -5.49 7.17 0.72
C ILE A 60 -6.04 6.50 -0.55
N LYS A 61 -5.22 6.53 -1.61
CA LYS A 61 -5.40 5.73 -2.82
C LYS A 61 -4.49 4.51 -2.74
N LEU A 62 -5.07 3.33 -2.54
CA LEU A 62 -4.32 2.08 -2.52
C LEU A 62 -4.01 1.64 -3.97
N LYS A 63 -2.72 1.56 -4.31
CA LYS A 63 -2.23 1.07 -5.61
C LYS A 63 -1.48 -0.23 -5.41
N HIS A 64 -1.84 -1.24 -6.21
CA HIS A 64 -1.27 -2.56 -6.10
C HIS A 64 -0.20 -2.80 -7.18
N PHE A 65 0.94 -3.31 -6.75
CA PHE A 65 2.02 -3.80 -7.59
C PHE A 65 2.26 -5.27 -7.24
N GLN A 66 2.27 -6.14 -8.24
CA GLN A 66 2.59 -7.55 -8.04
C GLN A 66 4.08 -7.78 -8.32
N GLY A 67 4.79 -8.38 -7.36
CA GLY A 67 6.23 -8.61 -7.45
C GLY A 67 6.87 -8.83 -6.09
N ARG A 68 8.15 -9.19 -6.08
CA ARG A 68 8.90 -9.53 -4.87
C ARG A 68 9.70 -8.32 -4.40
N PRO A 69 9.48 -7.80 -3.17
CA PRO A 69 10.18 -6.63 -2.67
C PRO A 69 11.72 -6.74 -2.62
N GLY A 70 12.25 -7.96 -2.58
CA GLY A 70 13.70 -8.23 -2.59
C GLY A 70 14.33 -8.29 -3.99
N ILE A 71 13.56 -8.12 -5.06
CA ILE A 71 14.03 -8.23 -6.44
C ILE A 71 14.07 -6.85 -7.08
N ALA A 72 15.27 -6.40 -7.46
CA ALA A 72 15.48 -5.07 -8.03
C ALA A 72 14.58 -4.79 -9.24
N GLN A 73 14.38 -5.78 -10.12
CA GLN A 73 13.50 -5.65 -11.28
C GLN A 73 12.05 -5.37 -10.89
N ASP A 74 11.54 -6.02 -9.84
CA ASP A 74 10.18 -5.85 -9.35
C ASP A 74 10.00 -4.52 -8.59
N LEU A 75 11.09 -3.84 -8.22
CA LEU A 75 11.06 -2.48 -7.66
C LEU A 75 10.97 -1.41 -8.77
N LEU A 76 11.45 -1.68 -9.98
CA LEU A 76 11.46 -0.71 -11.09
C LEU A 76 10.07 -0.36 -11.63
N GLN A 77 9.05 -1.18 -11.35
CA GLN A 77 7.65 -0.92 -11.68
C GLN A 77 6.98 0.10 -10.75
N LEU A 78 7.62 0.45 -9.64
CA LEU A 78 7.09 1.44 -8.72
C LEU A 78 7.24 2.86 -9.29
N PRO A 79 6.19 3.70 -9.24
CA PRO A 79 6.28 5.09 -9.67
C PRO A 79 6.99 5.89 -8.58
N ILE A 80 8.32 5.86 -8.59
CA ILE A 80 9.15 6.67 -7.70
C ILE A 80 8.96 8.13 -8.10
N THR A 81 8.33 8.91 -7.22
CA THR A 81 8.19 10.35 -7.45
C THR A 81 9.55 11.06 -7.27
N PRO A 82 9.76 12.26 -7.82
CA PRO A 82 11.00 13.01 -7.62
C PRO A 82 11.37 13.27 -6.16
N GLY A 83 10.38 13.30 -5.26
CA GLY A 83 10.56 13.39 -3.80
C GLY A 83 10.73 12.03 -3.09
N GLY A 84 10.71 10.94 -3.84
CA GLY A 84 10.74 9.57 -3.30
C GLY A 84 9.45 9.18 -2.58
N TYR A 85 9.58 8.22 -1.67
CA TYR A 85 8.52 7.86 -0.74
C TYR A 85 8.70 8.60 0.57
N THR A 86 7.59 9.10 1.13
CA THR A 86 7.60 9.76 2.44
C THR A 86 7.91 8.76 3.56
N ALA A 87 7.54 7.50 3.38
CA ALA A 87 7.91 6.40 4.24
C ALA A 87 7.89 5.07 3.47
N ALA A 88 8.66 4.09 3.95
CA ALA A 88 8.62 2.71 3.50
C ALA A 88 8.35 1.78 4.69
N VAL A 89 7.43 0.84 4.51
CA VAL A 89 7.07 -0.19 5.47
C VAL A 89 7.53 -1.53 4.90
N LEU A 90 8.53 -2.14 5.53
CA LEU A 90 9.07 -3.46 5.19
C LEU A 90 8.39 -4.57 5.99
#